data_AF-K8EBK8-F1
#
_entry.id   AF-K8EBK8-F1
#
_cell.length_a   1.000
_cell.length_b   1.000
_cell.length_c   1.000
_cell.angle_alpha   90.00
_cell.angle_beta   90.00
_cell.angle_gamma   90.00
#
_symmetry.space_group_name_H-M   'P 1'
#
loop_
_entity.id
_entity.type
_entity.pdbx_description
1 polymer ?
#
loop_
_entity_poly.entity_id
_entity_poly.type
_entity_poly.pdbx_seq_one_letter_code
_entity_poly.pdbx_strand_id
1 'polypeptide(L)'
;MDAFEAKSSKNLKCELVSNVANRFTVKGTILLGAHVNADDVYNMLTDYENASRVFPSTIKKVEYLGFEEEELEDGEARRPGAVKRIKQTCNWKFFIFGGNFNIELGVVENDAKRHMTCTLEGAASQRKFGFLREFEGSWEVEENGEEGTKVTHVLSVKPSLTPPYASDIFVKQVEGILEDVEREVGSWENGYAVPMHRR
;
A
#
# COMPACT_ATOMS: atom_id res chain seq x y z
N MET A 1 -28.45 19.20 5.38
CA MET A 1 -27.48 18.71 4.38
C MET A 1 -26.15 19.26 4.84
N ASP A 2 -25.52 18.56 5.77
CA ASP A 2 -24.25 19.02 6.34
C ASP A 2 -23.11 18.41 5.53
N ALA A 3 -22.35 19.29 4.91
CA ALA A 3 -21.14 18.97 4.17
C ALA A 3 -20.16 18.29 5.13
N PHE A 4 -19.83 17.04 4.82
CA PHE A 4 -18.74 16.30 5.44
C PHE A 4 -17.43 16.87 4.88
N GLU A 5 -17.06 18.09 5.30
CA GLU A 5 -15.70 18.59 5.10
C GLU A 5 -14.79 17.77 6.00
N ALA A 6 -14.22 16.70 5.42
CA ALA A 6 -13.07 16.04 5.99
C ALA A 6 -11.98 17.10 6.16
N LYS A 7 -11.45 17.24 7.38
CA LYS A 7 -10.23 18.01 7.62
C LYS A 7 -9.10 17.37 6.82
N SER A 8 -8.91 17.79 5.58
CA SER A 8 -7.68 17.51 4.85
C SER A 8 -6.54 18.09 5.68
N SER A 9 -5.75 17.21 6.30
CA SER A 9 -4.45 17.60 6.86
C SER A 9 -3.69 18.27 5.72
N LYS A 10 -3.14 19.47 5.93
CA LYS A 10 -2.44 20.25 4.88
C LYS A 10 -1.31 19.47 4.18
N ASN A 11 -0.89 18.36 4.79
CA ASN A 11 0.22 17.54 4.37
C ASN A 11 -0.19 16.31 3.56
N LEU A 12 -1.49 15.97 3.48
CA LEU A 12 -2.02 14.79 2.79
C LEU A 12 -2.87 15.21 1.59
N LYS A 13 -2.59 14.61 0.42
CA LYS A 13 -3.37 14.80 -0.81
C LYS A 13 -3.66 13.46 -1.46
N CYS A 14 -4.91 13.23 -1.82
CA CYS A 14 -5.34 12.04 -2.53
C CYS A 14 -6.24 12.43 -3.71
N GLU A 15 -6.00 11.82 -4.86
CA GLU A 15 -6.78 12.09 -6.06
C GLU A 15 -6.90 10.87 -6.96
N LEU A 16 -8.03 10.76 -7.66
CA LEU A 16 -8.18 9.83 -8.77
C LEU A 16 -7.41 10.38 -9.97
N VAL A 17 -6.32 9.72 -10.35
CA VAL A 17 -5.47 10.14 -11.48
C VAL A 17 -5.90 9.52 -12.82
N SER A 18 -6.60 8.39 -12.80
CA SER A 18 -7.11 7.75 -14.01
C SER A 18 -8.33 6.87 -13.75
N ASN A 19 -9.23 6.81 -14.74
CA ASN A 19 -10.27 5.80 -14.83
C ASN A 19 -10.46 5.41 -16.30
N VAL A 20 -9.76 4.36 -16.72
CA VAL A 20 -9.79 3.86 -18.11
C VAL A 20 -10.11 2.38 -18.10
N ALA A 21 -11.06 1.95 -18.94
CA ALA A 21 -11.49 0.54 -19.03
C ALA A 21 -11.82 -0.10 -17.65
N ASN A 22 -12.45 0.69 -16.78
CA ASN A 22 -12.81 0.31 -15.42
C ASN A 22 -11.62 0.03 -14.48
N ARG A 23 -10.43 0.51 -14.84
CA ARG A 23 -9.26 0.52 -13.97
C ARG A 23 -9.15 1.90 -13.35
N PHE A 24 -9.33 1.96 -12.03
CA PHE A 24 -9.22 3.17 -11.22
C PHE A 24 -7.79 3.26 -10.72
N THR A 25 -7.13 4.38 -11.00
CA THR A 25 -5.81 4.68 -10.44
C THR A 25 -5.94 5.89 -9.54
N VAL A 26 -5.56 5.73 -8.28
CA VAL A 26 -5.57 6.75 -7.25
C VAL A 26 -4.13 7.00 -6.83
N LYS A 27 -3.76 8.27 -6.68
CA LYS A 27 -2.49 8.68 -6.12
C LYS A 27 -2.72 9.40 -4.81
N GLY A 28 -2.06 8.92 -3.76
CA GLY A 28 -1.95 9.58 -2.48
C GLY A 28 -0.52 10.07 -2.25
N THR A 29 -0.39 11.21 -1.62
CA THR A 29 0.89 11.75 -1.15
C THR A 29 0.74 12.30 0.25
N ILE A 30 1.72 12.05 1.11
CA ILE A 30 1.83 12.67 2.42
C ILE A 30 3.25 13.20 2.65
N LEU A 31 3.35 14.39 3.25
CA LEU A 31 4.60 14.97 3.72
C LEU A 31 4.72 14.77 5.24
N LEU A 32 5.73 14.01 5.66
CA LEU A 32 6.07 13.74 7.06
C LEU A 32 7.08 14.77 7.56
N GLY A 33 7.11 15.00 8.87
CA GLY A 33 7.92 16.06 9.48
C GLY A 33 9.43 15.96 9.19
N ALA A 34 10.13 17.09 9.28
CA ALA A 34 11.55 17.23 8.95
C ALA A 34 12.51 16.30 9.72
N HIS A 35 12.10 15.77 10.87
CA HIS A 35 12.88 14.86 11.69
C HIS A 35 12.70 13.38 11.30
N VAL A 36 11.76 13.08 10.40
CA VAL A 36 11.43 11.71 10.00
C VAL A 36 12.40 11.25 8.91
N ASN A 37 13.15 10.19 9.18
CA ASN A 37 14.10 9.60 8.24
C ASN A 37 13.39 8.74 7.18
N ALA A 38 13.80 8.88 5.92
CA ALA A 38 13.19 8.16 4.79
C ALA A 38 13.42 6.64 4.81
N ASP A 39 14.58 6.18 5.30
CA ASP A 39 14.87 4.75 5.43
C ASP A 39 14.00 4.11 6.52
N ASP A 40 13.76 4.81 7.63
CA ASP A 40 12.86 4.34 8.69
C ASP A 40 11.41 4.20 8.19
N VAL A 41 10.94 5.18 7.42
CA VAL A 41 9.61 5.12 6.77
C VAL A 41 9.55 3.95 5.80
N TYR A 42 10.57 3.76 4.96
CA TYR A 42 10.61 2.64 4.04
C TYR A 42 10.65 1.29 4.78
N ASN A 43 11.42 1.19 5.85
CA ASN A 43 11.46 0.04 6.75
C ASN A 43 10.06 -0.29 7.29
N MET A 44 9.33 0.71 7.80
CA MET A 44 7.95 0.55 8.26
C MET A 44 7.00 0.07 7.16
N LEU A 45 7.05 0.67 5.97
CA LEU A 45 6.18 0.29 4.84
C LEU A 45 6.40 -1.16 4.41
N THR A 46 7.62 -1.66 4.54
CA THR A 46 8.00 -3.04 4.21
C THR A 46 7.96 -4.00 5.39
N ASP A 47 7.54 -3.59 6.60
CA ASP A 47 7.43 -4.49 7.75
C ASP A 47 6.15 -5.34 7.65
N TYR A 48 6.20 -6.36 6.79
CA TYR A 48 5.04 -7.19 6.47
C TYR A 48 4.51 -7.94 7.69
N GLU A 49 5.38 -8.39 8.59
CA GLU A 49 5.01 -9.09 9.81
C GLU A 49 4.17 -8.20 10.74
N ASN A 50 4.44 -6.89 10.76
CA ASN A 50 3.73 -5.91 11.58
C ASN A 50 2.73 -5.04 10.80
N ALA A 51 2.48 -5.32 9.52
CA ALA A 51 1.65 -4.49 8.66
C ALA A 51 0.23 -4.28 9.21
N SER A 52 -0.36 -5.25 9.93
CA SER A 52 -1.68 -5.09 10.57
C SER A 52 -1.71 -4.09 11.73
N ARG A 53 -0.56 -3.86 12.37
CA ARG A 53 -0.38 -2.83 13.42
C ARG A 53 -0.20 -1.45 12.79
N VAL A 54 0.59 -1.37 11.72
CA VAL A 54 0.88 -0.12 10.99
C VAL A 54 -0.37 0.39 10.27
N PHE A 55 -1.08 -0.50 9.56
CA PHE A 55 -2.24 -0.18 8.72
C PHE A 55 -3.57 -0.78 9.23
N PRO A 56 -3.99 -0.53 10.48
CA PRO A 56 -5.17 -1.14 11.09
C PRO A 56 -6.48 -0.72 10.40
N SER A 57 -6.51 0.40 9.66
CA SER A 57 -7.70 0.81 8.91
C SER A 57 -8.02 -0.17 7.78
N THR A 58 -6.98 -0.79 7.21
CA THR A 58 -7.06 -1.55 5.96
C THR A 58 -6.61 -3.00 6.11
N ILE A 59 -5.67 -3.32 6.99
CA ILE A 59 -5.12 -4.67 7.18
C ILE A 59 -5.55 -5.22 8.53
N LYS A 60 -6.44 -6.21 8.50
CA LYS A 60 -6.92 -6.90 9.71
C LYS A 60 -5.96 -7.98 10.18
N LYS A 61 -5.38 -8.72 9.23
CA LYS A 61 -4.44 -9.81 9.46
C LYS A 61 -3.44 -9.85 8.32
N VAL A 62 -2.22 -10.26 8.63
CA VAL A 62 -1.16 -10.46 7.66
C VAL A 62 -0.37 -11.70 8.02
N GLU A 63 0.08 -12.43 7.01
CA GLU A 63 0.97 -13.57 7.09
C GLU A 63 2.04 -13.40 6.02
N TYR A 64 3.30 -13.34 6.43
CA TYR A 64 4.44 -13.32 5.51
C TYR A 64 4.80 -14.77 5.17
N LEU A 65 4.77 -15.11 3.88
CA LEU A 65 4.96 -16.46 3.37
C LEU A 65 6.40 -16.73 2.90
N GLY A 66 7.30 -15.75 3.03
CA GLY A 66 8.68 -15.84 2.56
C GLY A 66 8.85 -15.24 1.16
N PHE A 67 9.86 -15.72 0.44
CA PHE A 67 10.17 -15.29 -0.92
C PHE A 67 10.29 -16.50 -1.85
N GLU A 68 9.85 -16.33 -3.09
CA GLU A 68 10.19 -17.26 -4.18
C GLU A 68 11.46 -16.74 -4.85
N GLU A 69 12.51 -17.54 -4.83
CA GLU A 69 13.57 -17.43 -5.84
C GLU A 69 12.98 -18.04 -7.12
N GLU A 70 12.70 -17.23 -8.15
CA GLU A 70 12.46 -17.80 -9.48
C GLU A 70 13.75 -18.56 -9.87
N GLU A 71 13.69 -19.90 -9.87
CA GLU A 71 14.68 -20.71 -10.59
C GLU A 71 14.58 -20.28 -12.05
N LEU A 72 15.53 -19.45 -12.49
CA LEU A 72 15.66 -19.04 -13.87
C LEU A 72 15.92 -20.29 -14.72
N GLU A 73 14.98 -20.65 -15.60
CA GLU A 73 15.32 -21.49 -16.75
C GLU A 73 16.38 -20.75 -17.57
N ASP A 74 17.45 -21.47 -17.91
CA ASP A 74 18.69 -20.96 -18.52
C ASP A 74 18.45 -19.88 -19.60
N GLY A 75 18.88 -18.64 -19.32
CA GLY A 75 19.17 -17.63 -20.36
C GLY A 75 18.36 -16.34 -20.33
N GLU A 76 17.33 -16.19 -19.49
CA GLU A 76 16.67 -14.89 -19.31
C GLU A 76 17.32 -14.07 -18.19
N ALA A 77 17.61 -12.80 -18.49
CA ALA A 77 18.27 -11.88 -17.56
C ALA A 77 17.48 -11.77 -16.24
N ARG A 78 18.19 -11.94 -15.11
CA ARG A 78 17.69 -11.70 -13.74
C ARG A 78 16.63 -10.59 -13.73
N ARG A 79 15.38 -10.91 -13.38
CA ARG A 79 14.49 -9.91 -12.78
C ARG A 79 15.13 -9.55 -11.42
N PRO A 80 15.50 -8.29 -11.17
CA PRO A 80 16.09 -7.93 -9.89
C PRO A 80 15.03 -8.06 -8.79
N GLY A 81 15.37 -8.79 -7.72
CA GLY A 81 14.60 -8.88 -6.48
C GLY A 81 13.81 -10.17 -6.34
N ALA A 82 14.05 -10.93 -5.26
CA ALA A 82 13.20 -12.05 -4.89
C ALA A 82 11.77 -11.54 -4.63
N VAL A 83 10.76 -12.21 -5.19
CA VAL A 83 9.37 -11.81 -5.00
C VAL A 83 8.93 -12.29 -3.63
N LYS A 84 8.69 -11.34 -2.72
CA LYS A 84 8.17 -11.61 -1.39
C LYS A 84 6.67 -11.91 -1.47
N ARG A 85 6.20 -12.92 -0.75
CA ARG A 85 4.80 -13.35 -0.75
C ARG A 85 4.15 -12.96 0.58
N ILE A 86 3.03 -12.24 0.51
CA ILE A 86 2.23 -11.90 1.69
C ILE A 86 0.77 -12.27 1.48
N LYS A 87 0.13 -12.75 2.53
CA LYS A 87 -1.30 -13.00 2.58
C LYS A 87 -1.94 -12.05 3.57
N GLN A 88 -2.97 -11.34 3.14
CA GLN A 88 -3.64 -10.33 3.95
C GLN A 88 -5.14 -10.57 4.01
N THR A 89 -5.73 -10.32 5.18
CA THR A 89 -7.17 -10.05 5.29
C THR A 89 -7.34 -8.54 5.33
N CYS A 90 -7.88 -7.96 4.27
CA CYS A 90 -8.11 -6.54 4.16
C CYS A 90 -9.52 -6.17 4.62
N ASN A 91 -9.64 -5.05 5.35
CA ASN A 91 -10.90 -4.40 5.66
C ASN A 91 -11.24 -3.39 4.56
N TRP A 92 -12.53 -3.24 4.28
CA TRP A 92 -13.02 -2.09 3.53
C TRP A 92 -14.26 -1.53 4.23
N LYS A 93 -14.43 -0.22 4.10
CA LYS A 93 -15.58 0.49 4.66
C LYS A 93 -16.02 1.58 3.70
N PHE A 94 -17.31 1.67 3.45
CA PHE A 94 -17.92 2.77 2.72
C PHE A 94 -19.25 3.13 3.37
N PHE A 95 -19.31 4.32 3.98
CA PHE A 95 -20.45 4.75 4.81
C PHE A 95 -20.77 3.72 5.91
N ILE A 96 -21.98 3.15 5.89
CA ILE A 96 -22.44 2.13 6.85
C ILE A 96 -22.13 0.70 6.39
N PHE A 97 -21.65 0.53 5.16
CA PHE A 97 -21.27 -0.76 4.61
C PHE A 97 -19.79 -1.02 4.89
N GLY A 98 -19.46 -2.28 5.10
CA GLY A 98 -18.08 -2.71 5.24
C GLY A 98 -17.99 -4.22 5.27
N GLY A 99 -16.76 -4.71 5.15
CA GLY A 99 -16.48 -6.13 5.15
C GLY A 99 -15.00 -6.40 5.17
N ASN A 100 -14.66 -7.68 4.98
CA ASN A 100 -13.29 -8.10 4.79
C ASN A 100 -13.17 -9.03 3.59
N PHE A 101 -11.99 -9.06 2.99
CA PHE A 101 -11.64 -9.99 1.92
C PHE A 101 -10.18 -10.40 2.09
N ASN A 102 -9.85 -11.61 1.61
CA ASN A 102 -8.46 -12.08 1.62
C ASN A 102 -7.81 -11.80 0.27
N ILE A 103 -6.54 -11.38 0.31
CA ILE A 103 -5.68 -11.22 -0.87
C ILE A 103 -4.33 -11.89 -0.62
N GLU A 104 -3.72 -12.35 -1.71
CA GLU A 104 -2.34 -12.80 -1.75
C GLU A 104 -1.60 -11.85 -2.70
N LEU A 105 -0.47 -11.31 -2.24
CA LEU A 105 0.31 -10.32 -2.96
C LEU A 105 1.75 -10.80 -3.13
N GLY A 106 2.30 -10.50 -4.30
CA GLY A 106 3.72 -10.54 -4.59
C GLY A 106 4.28 -9.14 -4.43
N VAL A 107 5.43 -9.02 -3.78
CA VAL A 107 6.06 -7.74 -3.49
C VAL A 107 7.48 -7.74 -4.02
N VAL A 108 7.77 -6.72 -4.82
CA VAL A 108 9.11 -6.44 -5.35
C VAL A 108 9.59 -5.13 -4.75
N GLU A 109 10.72 -5.18 -4.07
CA GLU A 109 11.36 -4.02 -3.45
C GLU A 109 12.57 -3.55 -4.25
N ASN A 110 12.79 -2.24 -4.23
CA ASN A 110 13.98 -1.60 -4.75
C ASN A 110 14.52 -0.63 -3.69
N ASP A 111 15.39 -1.16 -2.83
CA ASP A 111 15.94 -0.47 -1.67
C ASP A 111 16.70 0.80 -2.04
N ALA A 112 17.47 0.75 -3.14
CA ALA A 112 18.22 1.90 -3.65
C ALA A 112 17.31 3.09 -4.04
N LYS A 113 16.03 2.82 -4.31
CA LYS A 113 15.03 3.84 -4.65
C LYS A 113 13.95 4.00 -3.58
N ARG A 114 14.02 3.27 -2.46
CA ARG A 114 12.96 3.19 -1.43
C ARG A 114 11.57 3.02 -2.06
N HIS A 115 11.52 2.12 -3.04
CA HIS A 115 10.33 1.86 -3.84
C HIS A 115 9.89 0.42 -3.66
N MET A 116 8.58 0.17 -3.58
CA MET A 116 8.03 -1.18 -3.60
C MET A 116 6.79 -1.24 -4.49
N THR A 117 6.61 -2.38 -5.16
CA THR A 117 5.41 -2.69 -5.93
C THR A 117 4.78 -3.96 -5.39
N CYS A 118 3.46 -3.95 -5.22
CA CYS A 118 2.64 -5.08 -4.83
C CYS A 118 1.69 -5.44 -5.98
N THR A 119 1.63 -6.72 -6.36
CA THR A 119 0.71 -7.25 -7.38
C THR A 119 -0.07 -8.44 -6.84
N LEU A 120 -1.26 -8.72 -7.38
CA LEU A 120 -2.01 -9.93 -7.03
C LEU A 120 -1.28 -11.20 -7.45
N GLU A 121 -1.29 -12.19 -6.58
CA GLU A 121 -0.63 -13.46 -6.80
C GLU A 121 -1.53 -14.66 -6.46
N GLY A 122 -1.07 -15.85 -6.84
CA GLY A 122 -1.69 -17.12 -6.45
C GLY A 122 -3.15 -17.29 -6.88
N ALA A 123 -3.95 -17.95 -6.04
CA ALA A 123 -5.35 -18.23 -6.35
C ALA A 123 -6.22 -16.97 -6.44
N ALA A 124 -5.76 -15.83 -5.92
CA ALA A 124 -6.44 -14.54 -6.03
C ALA A 124 -6.33 -13.93 -7.44
N SER A 125 -5.27 -14.23 -8.20
CA SER A 125 -5.18 -13.88 -9.62
C SER A 125 -5.94 -14.88 -10.52
N GLN A 126 -6.08 -16.14 -10.08
CA GLN A 126 -6.69 -17.22 -10.86
C GLN A 126 -8.19 -17.44 -10.63
N ARG A 127 -8.69 -17.20 -9.41
CA ARG A 127 -10.12 -17.33 -9.11
C ARG A 127 -10.80 -16.00 -9.45
N LYS A 128 -11.63 -16.04 -10.50
CA LYS A 128 -12.64 -15.01 -10.86
C LYS A 128 -13.65 -14.68 -9.72
N PHE A 129 -13.43 -15.19 -8.51
CA PHE A 129 -14.24 -14.97 -7.32
C PHE A 129 -13.47 -14.09 -6.35
N GLY A 130 -13.69 -12.78 -6.49
CA GLY A 130 -13.12 -11.75 -5.64
C GLY A 130 -13.59 -10.37 -6.10
N PHE A 131 -13.58 -9.38 -5.21
CA PHE A 131 -13.95 -8.00 -5.54
C PHE A 131 -12.98 -7.35 -6.54
N LEU A 132 -11.75 -7.85 -6.65
CA LEU A 132 -10.66 -7.30 -7.46
C LEU A 132 -10.26 -8.27 -8.58
N ARG A 133 -10.23 -7.81 -9.84
CA ARG A 133 -9.67 -8.56 -10.99
C ARG A 133 -8.21 -8.26 -11.22
N GLU A 134 -7.85 -6.99 -11.08
CA GLU A 134 -6.47 -6.51 -11.16
C GLU A 134 -6.26 -5.60 -9.95
N PHE A 135 -5.11 -5.76 -9.31
CA PHE A 135 -4.64 -4.86 -8.27
C PHE A 135 -3.14 -4.73 -8.40
N GLU A 136 -2.69 -3.49 -8.32
CA GLU A 136 -1.31 -3.07 -8.33
C GLU A 136 -1.21 -1.89 -7.37
N GLY A 137 -0.37 -2.02 -6.36
CA GLY A 137 -0.03 -0.92 -5.45
C GLY A 137 1.44 -0.60 -5.59
N SER A 138 1.82 0.66 -5.57
CA SER A 138 3.22 1.05 -5.42
C SER A 138 3.40 2.07 -4.30
N TRP A 139 4.57 2.03 -3.70
CA TRP A 139 5.01 2.97 -2.69
C TRP A 139 6.37 3.51 -3.06
N GLU A 140 6.57 4.79 -2.80
CA GLU A 140 7.83 5.49 -3.00
C GLU A 140 8.06 6.43 -1.81
N VAL A 141 9.27 6.39 -1.25
CA VAL A 141 9.69 7.26 -0.16
C VAL A 141 10.87 8.10 -0.60
N GLU A 142 10.70 9.42 -0.56
CA GLU A 142 11.68 10.38 -1.01
C GLU A 142 12.07 11.32 0.13
N GLU A 143 13.35 11.69 0.19
CA GLU A 143 13.78 12.84 0.98
C GLU A 143 13.32 14.11 0.25
N ASN A 144 12.71 15.04 0.99
CA ASN A 144 12.18 16.30 0.48
C ASN A 144 12.90 17.51 1.11
N GLY A 145 14.22 17.39 1.30
CA GLY A 145 15.05 18.44 1.89
C GLY A 145 14.59 18.84 3.30
N GLU A 146 14.51 20.15 3.56
CA GLU A 146 14.08 20.70 4.85
C GLU A 146 12.58 20.47 5.15
N GLU A 147 11.79 20.10 4.14
CA GLU A 147 10.36 19.83 4.30
C GLU A 147 10.10 18.43 4.88
N GLY A 148 11.11 17.56 4.94
CA GLY A 148 11.07 16.24 5.57
C GLY A 148 10.98 15.07 4.59
N THR A 149 10.21 14.05 4.94
CA THR A 149 10.09 12.81 4.14
C THR A 149 8.76 12.78 3.42
N LYS A 150 8.79 12.62 2.10
CA LYS A 150 7.59 12.51 1.27
C LYS A 150 7.31 11.05 0.96
N VAL A 151 6.08 10.63 1.21
CA VAL A 151 5.59 9.29 0.85
C VAL A 151 4.56 9.43 -0.25
N THR A 152 4.74 8.65 -1.32
CA THR A 152 3.79 8.54 -2.41
C THR A 152 3.24 7.11 -2.45
N HIS A 153 1.93 6.97 -2.46
CA HIS A 153 1.25 5.72 -2.71
C HIS A 153 0.44 5.81 -4.00
N VAL A 154 0.61 4.87 -4.91
CA VAL A 154 -0.25 4.73 -6.10
C VAL A 154 -0.98 3.41 -6.01
N LEU A 155 -2.30 3.46 -6.08
CA LEU A 155 -3.16 2.29 -6.11
C LEU A 155 -3.85 2.23 -7.46
N SER A 156 -3.67 1.14 -8.19
CA SER A 156 -4.41 0.85 -9.41
C SER A 156 -5.23 -0.42 -9.28
N VAL A 157 -6.55 -0.29 -9.42
CA VAL A 157 -7.50 -1.36 -9.14
C VAL A 157 -8.52 -1.47 -10.27
N LYS A 158 -8.78 -2.71 -10.68
CA LYS A 158 -9.91 -3.05 -11.54
C LYS A 158 -10.86 -3.96 -10.77
N PRO A 159 -12.00 -3.46 -10.30
CA PRO A 159 -12.94 -4.28 -9.56
C PRO A 159 -13.68 -5.26 -10.50
N SER A 160 -14.13 -6.39 -9.95
CA SER A 160 -14.92 -7.39 -10.67
C SER A 160 -16.32 -6.91 -11.01
N LEU A 161 -16.88 -6.07 -10.12
CA LEU A 161 -18.10 -5.32 -10.28
C LEU A 161 -17.83 -3.92 -9.74
N THR A 162 -18.14 -2.90 -10.53
CA THR A 162 -17.91 -1.50 -10.12
C THR A 162 -19.03 -1.07 -9.18
N PRO A 163 -18.74 -0.83 -7.89
CA PRO A 163 -19.75 -0.26 -7.02
C PRO A 163 -20.08 1.18 -7.44
N PRO A 164 -21.27 1.69 -7.08
CA PRO A 164 -21.52 3.12 -7.09
C PRO A 164 -20.44 3.85 -6.28
N TYR A 165 -19.98 5.01 -6.75
CA TYR A 165 -18.95 5.81 -6.07
C TYR A 165 -17.60 5.09 -5.90
N ALA A 166 -17.26 4.16 -6.79
CA ALA A 166 -15.98 3.43 -6.75
C ALA A 166 -14.76 4.36 -6.64
N SER A 167 -14.76 5.49 -7.37
CA SER A 167 -13.70 6.50 -7.27
C SER A 167 -13.51 6.98 -5.83
N ASP A 168 -14.60 7.36 -5.18
CA ASP A 168 -14.58 7.96 -3.84
C ASP A 168 -14.20 6.92 -2.79
N ILE A 169 -14.61 5.66 -3.00
CA ILE A 169 -14.19 4.52 -2.17
C ILE A 169 -12.68 4.37 -2.22
N PHE A 170 -12.09 4.31 -3.41
CA PHE A 170 -10.65 4.11 -3.56
C PHE A 170 -9.85 5.31 -3.08
N VAL A 171 -10.32 6.53 -3.33
CA VAL A 171 -9.70 7.76 -2.78
C VAL A 171 -9.69 7.72 -1.26
N LYS A 172 -10.84 7.48 -0.61
CA LYS A 172 -10.92 7.38 0.86
C LYS A 172 -10.09 6.24 1.43
N GLN A 173 -9.96 5.14 0.70
CA GLN A 173 -9.11 4.03 1.12
C GLN A 173 -7.64 4.46 1.11
N VAL A 174 -7.16 5.12 0.06
CA VAL A 174 -5.79 5.64 0.01
C VAL A 174 -5.57 6.73 1.08
N GLU A 175 -6.54 7.61 1.31
CA GLU A 175 -6.49 8.57 2.43
C GLU A 175 -6.31 7.87 3.77
N GLY A 176 -7.15 6.89 4.09
CA GLY A 176 -7.07 6.16 5.37
C GLY A 176 -5.75 5.41 5.56
N ILE A 177 -5.17 4.85 4.49
CA ILE A 177 -3.85 4.22 4.57
C ILE A 177 -2.76 5.26 4.83
N LEU A 178 -2.83 6.45 4.24
CA LEU A 178 -1.84 7.51 4.51
C LEU A 178 -2.02 8.15 5.90
N GLU A 179 -3.26 8.24 6.41
CA GLU A 179 -3.52 8.60 7.81
C GLU A 179 -2.93 7.56 8.79
N ASP A 180 -2.97 6.28 8.43
CA ASP A 180 -2.31 5.21 9.19
C ASP A 180 -0.79 5.41 9.24
N VAL A 181 -0.16 5.80 8.11
CA VAL A 181 1.27 6.17 8.04
C VAL A 181 1.59 7.33 8.99
N GLU A 182 0.83 8.44 8.89
CA GLU A 182 1.05 9.61 9.75
C GLU A 182 0.94 9.27 11.24
N ARG A 183 -0.09 8.50 11.60
CA ARG A 183 -0.30 8.06 12.98
C ARG A 183 0.83 7.17 13.47
N GLU A 184 1.25 6.19 12.67
CA GLU A 184 2.33 5.28 13.06
C GLU A 184 3.63 6.04 13.26
N VAL A 185 4.01 6.90 12.32
CA VAL A 185 5.20 7.76 12.42
C VAL A 185 5.14 8.66 13.66
N GLY A 186 3.96 9.22 13.95
CA GLY A 186 3.75 10.04 15.15
C GLY A 186 3.88 9.30 16.48
N SER A 187 3.93 7.96 16.46
CA SER A 187 4.15 7.13 17.65
C SER A 187 5.62 6.79 17.91
N TRP A 188 6.52 7.13 16.99
CA TRP A 188 7.94 6.77 17.11
C TRP A 188 8.67 7.66 18.09
N GLU A 189 9.46 7.05 18.98
CA GLU A 189 10.39 7.77 19.85
C GLU A 189 11.80 7.87 19.23
N ASN A 190 12.25 6.81 18.53
CA ASN A 190 13.64 6.68 18.04
C ASN A 190 13.71 6.15 16.60
N GLY A 191 12.77 6.55 15.74
CA GLY A 191 12.67 6.02 14.37
C GLY A 191 12.10 4.61 14.31
N TYR A 192 12.32 3.92 13.18
CA TYR A 192 11.79 2.58 12.92
C TYR A 192 12.90 1.56 12.68
N ALA A 193 12.85 0.43 13.38
CA ALA A 193 13.86 -0.60 13.24
C ALA A 193 13.76 -1.33 11.89
N VAL A 194 14.90 -1.78 11.36
CA VAL A 194 14.93 -2.65 10.17
C VAL A 194 14.11 -3.93 10.43
N PRO A 195 13.11 -4.25 9.57
CA PRO A 195 12.26 -5.43 9.71
C PRO A 195 13.07 -6.74 9.69
N MET A 196 12.59 -7.77 10.39
CA MET A 196 13.36 -9.01 10.57
C MET A 196 13.75 -9.69 9.27
N HIS A 197 12.84 -9.78 8.29
CA HIS A 197 13.13 -10.40 6.99
C HIS A 197 14.08 -9.58 6.10
N ARG A 198 14.48 -8.37 6.53
CA ARG A 198 15.43 -7.49 5.83
C ARG A 198 16.82 -7.45 6.49
N ARG A 199 16.99 -8.11 7.64
CA ARG A 199 18.26 -8.15 8.40
C ARG A 199 19.24 -9.19 7.86
#